data_AF-A0A5N5Q893-F1
#
_entry.id   AF-A0A5N5Q893-F1
#
_cell.length_a   1.000
_cell.length_b   1.000
_cell.length_c   1.000
_cell.angle_alpha   90.00
_cell.angle_beta   90.00
_cell.angle_gamma   90.00
#
_symmetry.space_group_name_H-M   'P 1'
#
loop_
_entity.id
_entity.type
_entity.pdbx_description
1 polymer ?
#
loop_
_entity_poly.entity_id
_entity_poly.type
_entity_poly.pdbx_seq_one_letter_code
_entity_poly.pdbx_strand_id
1 'polypeptide(L)'
;MAPPQLNMQFSSSVDPCEVLVDGRIQSHYHLTSPTLHLPKETFVAAMDEQDDFAAAQDLRKNIDKNLPNLTRCSLTQWCAIWRRLKEQRSVQERDRFALTGRFSDPVSGDPTRSRMDFHDHRIPDHIATTQHSDIDSVIGIVKNQFPIVDGVVLKYFMLLSPMHTLDANLHLPPILVQDAHGPNKLVEPHKVPNARFLEMEPQAIVRIFFPRLERRDAKSNCLYESEMEALYDHAVRPAAMTTLPRELTGTWPATWVDEMFRATQNAENRRDGRRIQHTGRDIHSVFLNDFVGHMRTLVDAKEELEWARSFFFVVEMRGLKTRDSSMHIPPEEPIVDEDGAVDAECPRVQSIDRILSSFHTADFDIDCWFLDIGLNFTIPSPLGGCACPLPAVEAHAAILSHVLDKDMDMCTRWVNGYGGYYQRDELAQLKALAGFRFTNPNPEDNGICYVQLYTSDKSVIYNLNLPNHAKRITTWQILENWDKARMNHFQPLIAAFREASGAHEMSVRLEVRVEFSQYPFTQLRVPDEQARNWMYWADPKDYW
;
A
#
# COMPACT_ATOMS: atom_id res chain seq x y z
N MET A 1 -25.18 -3.66 -57.16
CA MET A 1 -23.73 -3.59 -56.95
C MET A 1 -23.48 -3.90 -55.49
N ALA A 2 -23.01 -5.12 -55.22
CA ALA A 2 -22.69 -5.64 -53.90
C ALA A 2 -21.21 -6.06 -53.91
N PRO A 3 -20.43 -5.81 -52.85
CA PRO A 3 -19.08 -6.34 -52.74
C PRO A 3 -19.06 -7.71 -52.01
N PRO A 4 -17.96 -8.48 -52.15
CA PRO A 4 -17.99 -9.94 -52.03
C PRO A 4 -17.45 -10.47 -50.70
N GLN A 5 -17.90 -11.68 -50.36
CA GLN A 5 -17.30 -12.56 -49.35
C GLN A 5 -16.06 -13.27 -49.92
N LEU A 6 -15.00 -13.43 -49.12
CA LEU A 6 -13.89 -14.33 -49.41
C LEU A 6 -13.40 -15.00 -48.12
N ASN A 7 -13.56 -16.33 -48.11
CA ASN A 7 -13.00 -17.29 -47.16
C ASN A 7 -11.47 -17.36 -47.30
N MET A 8 -10.77 -17.58 -46.19
CA MET A 8 -9.47 -18.25 -46.21
C MET A 8 -9.44 -19.39 -45.20
N GLN A 9 -9.22 -20.59 -45.74
CA GLN A 9 -8.92 -21.84 -45.05
C GLN A 9 -7.44 -21.83 -44.62
N PHE A 10 -7.13 -22.46 -43.49
CA PHE A 10 -5.80 -23.00 -43.22
C PHE A 10 -5.89 -24.51 -43.08
N SER A 11 -5.11 -25.22 -43.89
CA SER A 11 -4.83 -26.65 -43.77
C SER A 11 -3.32 -26.86 -43.85
N SER A 12 -2.74 -27.56 -42.87
CA SER A 12 -1.68 -28.55 -43.11
C SER A 12 -1.34 -29.29 -41.81
N SER A 13 -1.61 -30.60 -41.83
CA SER A 13 -0.93 -31.69 -41.11
C SER A 13 0.61 -31.59 -41.23
N VAL A 14 1.46 -32.10 -40.32
CA VAL A 14 1.79 -33.53 -40.10
C VAL A 14 2.73 -33.65 -38.87
N ASP A 15 2.49 -34.72 -38.09
CA ASP A 15 3.31 -35.52 -37.13
C ASP A 15 4.15 -34.93 -35.97
N PRO A 16 3.96 -35.47 -34.73
CA PRO A 16 4.92 -35.39 -33.64
C PRO A 16 5.88 -36.60 -33.64
N CYS A 17 7.18 -36.34 -33.51
CA CYS A 17 8.16 -37.36 -33.17
C CYS A 17 8.03 -37.77 -31.69
N GLU A 18 7.77 -39.05 -31.46
CA GLU A 18 8.01 -39.75 -30.20
C GLU A 18 9.51 -39.84 -29.91
N VAL A 19 9.92 -39.43 -28.71
CA VAL A 19 11.05 -40.05 -28.00
C VAL A 19 10.58 -40.30 -26.56
N LEU A 20 10.46 -41.59 -26.25
CA LEU A 20 10.18 -42.16 -24.93
C LEU A 20 11.47 -42.23 -24.08
N VAL A 21 11.28 -42.59 -22.78
CA VAL A 21 12.24 -42.87 -21.68
C VAL A 21 12.37 -41.68 -20.72
N ASP A 22 12.03 -41.69 -19.42
CA ASP A 22 11.57 -42.67 -18.42
C ASP A 22 10.96 -41.79 -17.28
N GLY A 23 9.75 -41.99 -16.75
CA GLY A 23 9.50 -42.90 -15.65
C GLY A 23 9.10 -42.18 -14.35
N ARG A 24 7.79 -42.12 -14.03
CA ARG A 24 7.16 -42.45 -12.72
C ARG A 24 5.76 -41.81 -12.51
N ILE A 25 4.76 -42.71 -12.53
CA ILE A 25 3.56 -42.82 -11.66
C ILE A 25 2.65 -41.58 -11.52
N GLN A 26 1.59 -41.56 -12.33
CA GLN A 26 0.32 -40.88 -12.02
C GLN A 26 -0.56 -41.79 -11.15
N SER A 27 -1.11 -41.26 -10.06
CA SER A 27 -2.28 -41.83 -9.38
C SER A 27 -3.52 -41.01 -9.77
N HIS A 28 -4.43 -41.63 -10.51
CA HIS A 28 -5.79 -41.15 -10.70
C HIS A 28 -6.60 -41.41 -9.42
N TYR A 29 -7.25 -40.38 -8.88
CA TYR A 29 -8.41 -40.54 -8.01
C TYR A 29 -9.63 -39.90 -8.66
N HIS A 30 -10.52 -40.76 -9.16
CA HIS A 30 -11.94 -40.45 -9.28
C HIS A 30 -12.55 -40.51 -7.87
N LEU A 31 -13.20 -39.43 -7.44
CA LEU A 31 -14.13 -39.47 -6.32
C LEU A 31 -15.48 -38.91 -6.77
N THR A 32 -16.41 -39.84 -7.02
CA THR A 32 -17.84 -39.59 -6.95
C THR A 32 -18.22 -39.33 -5.49
N SER A 33 -18.72 -38.13 -5.19
CA SER A 33 -19.25 -37.80 -3.86
C SER A 33 -20.64 -38.45 -3.66
N PRO A 34 -20.89 -39.14 -2.53
CA PRO A 34 -22.24 -39.37 -2.04
C PRO A 34 -22.66 -38.17 -1.19
N THR A 35 -23.78 -37.55 -1.55
CA THR A 35 -24.43 -36.50 -0.77
C THR A 35 -25.01 -37.11 0.51
N LEU A 36 -24.32 -36.97 1.63
CA LEU A 36 -24.86 -37.29 2.96
C LEU A 36 -25.45 -36.02 3.57
N HIS A 37 -26.78 -35.90 3.58
CA HIS A 37 -27.47 -34.93 4.41
C HIS A 37 -27.42 -35.42 5.87
N LEU A 38 -26.56 -34.81 6.69
CA LEU A 38 -26.62 -34.95 8.15
C LEU A 38 -27.42 -33.77 8.74
N PRO A 39 -28.24 -34.01 9.79
CA PRO A 39 -29.02 -32.96 10.43
C PRO A 39 -28.11 -31.95 11.14
N LYS A 40 -28.36 -30.66 10.93
CA LYS A 40 -27.64 -29.52 11.57
C LYS A 40 -27.61 -29.59 13.10
N GLU A 41 -28.51 -30.34 13.73
CA GLU A 41 -28.60 -30.46 15.20
C GLU A 41 -27.50 -31.35 15.81
N THR A 42 -26.86 -32.22 15.02
CA THR A 42 -25.83 -33.15 15.51
C THR A 42 -24.43 -32.53 15.59
N PHE A 43 -24.17 -31.43 14.89
CA PHE A 43 -22.83 -30.81 14.81
C PHE A 43 -22.53 -29.89 16.00
N VAL A 44 -23.57 -29.26 16.57
CA VAL A 44 -23.44 -28.40 17.76
C VAL A 44 -23.16 -29.25 19.01
N ALA A 45 -23.83 -30.39 19.15
CA ALA A 45 -23.60 -31.32 20.27
C ALA A 45 -22.21 -31.99 20.24
N ALA A 46 -21.67 -32.27 19.05
CA ALA A 46 -20.34 -32.87 18.91
C ALA A 46 -19.19 -31.88 19.17
N MET A 47 -19.39 -30.57 18.98
CA MET A 47 -18.42 -29.55 19.36
C MET A 47 -18.44 -29.27 20.88
N ASP A 48 -19.62 -29.23 21.51
CA ASP A 48 -19.74 -29.08 22.96
C ASP A 48 -19.13 -30.29 23.71
N GLU A 49 -19.33 -31.53 23.22
CA GLU A 49 -18.68 -32.71 23.81
C GLU A 49 -17.16 -32.74 23.62
N GLN A 50 -16.61 -32.09 22.57
CA GLN A 50 -15.16 -32.03 22.32
C GLN A 50 -14.47 -30.97 23.18
N ASP A 51 -15.13 -29.85 23.45
CA ASP A 51 -14.67 -28.84 24.42
C ASP A 51 -14.75 -29.37 25.86
N ASP A 52 -15.77 -30.20 26.19
CA ASP A 52 -15.85 -30.89 27.49
C ASP A 52 -14.78 -31.99 27.65
N PHE A 53 -14.42 -32.70 26.57
CA PHE A 53 -13.33 -33.70 26.62
C PHE A 53 -11.93 -33.05 26.69
N ALA A 54 -11.73 -31.91 26.04
CA ALA A 54 -10.51 -31.10 26.15
C ALA A 54 -10.41 -30.39 27.52
N ALA A 55 -11.53 -30.07 28.16
CA ALA A 55 -11.55 -29.58 29.54
C ALA A 55 -11.19 -30.68 30.56
N ALA A 56 -11.50 -31.95 30.26
CA ALA A 56 -11.21 -33.09 31.13
C ALA A 56 -9.72 -33.49 31.19
N GLN A 57 -8.93 -33.17 30.16
CA GLN A 57 -7.47 -33.26 30.20
C GLN A 57 -6.89 -31.86 30.12
N ASP A 58 -6.44 -31.29 31.24
CA ASP A 58 -5.77 -29.99 31.24
C ASP A 58 -4.45 -30.05 30.43
N LEU A 59 -4.54 -29.80 29.13
CA LEU A 59 -3.47 -29.82 28.13
C LEU A 59 -2.51 -28.63 28.26
N ARG A 60 -2.76 -27.70 29.20
CA ARG A 60 -1.89 -26.56 29.42
C ARG A 60 -0.53 -27.03 29.95
N LYS A 61 0.54 -26.31 29.59
CA LYS A 61 1.89 -26.59 30.13
C LYS A 61 1.87 -26.45 31.65
N ASN A 62 2.74 -27.15 32.38
CA ASN A 62 2.78 -27.07 33.85
C ASN A 62 2.91 -25.63 34.40
N ILE A 63 3.55 -24.73 33.65
CA ILE A 63 3.66 -23.29 33.99
C ILE A 63 2.32 -22.53 33.91
N ASP A 64 1.34 -23.07 33.19
CA ASP A 64 0.05 -22.46 32.92
C ASP A 64 -1.09 -23.05 33.77
N LYS A 65 -0.86 -24.20 34.43
CA LYS A 65 -1.86 -24.91 35.24
C LYS A 65 -2.27 -24.17 36.52
N ASN A 66 -1.32 -23.46 37.14
CA ASN A 66 -1.52 -22.74 38.41
C ASN A 66 -1.69 -21.23 38.22
N LEU A 67 -2.08 -20.79 37.02
CA LEU A 67 -2.31 -19.37 36.79
C LEU A 67 -3.63 -18.94 37.43
N PRO A 68 -3.72 -17.71 37.98
CA PRO A 68 -4.99 -17.17 38.45
C PRO A 68 -6.08 -17.21 37.39
N ASN A 69 -7.34 -17.22 37.86
CA ASN A 69 -8.51 -17.16 36.99
C ASN A 69 -8.41 -15.96 36.05
N LEU A 70 -8.72 -16.22 34.78
CA LEU A 70 -8.73 -15.20 33.74
C LEU A 70 -10.08 -14.50 33.77
N THR A 71 -10.08 -13.25 34.22
CA THR A 71 -11.22 -12.34 34.11
C THR A 71 -11.24 -11.70 32.73
N ARG A 72 -12.42 -11.54 32.17
CA ARG A 72 -12.61 -10.72 30.97
C ARG A 72 -12.98 -9.32 31.40
N CYS A 73 -12.41 -8.32 30.76
CA CYS A 73 -12.77 -6.94 31.02
C CYS A 73 -12.81 -6.12 29.74
N SER A 74 -13.68 -5.14 29.70
CA SER A 74 -13.76 -4.15 28.62
C SER A 74 -12.50 -3.26 28.60
N LEU A 75 -12.23 -2.53 27.50
CA LEU A 75 -11.14 -1.55 27.43
C LEU A 75 -11.26 -0.49 28.54
N THR A 76 -12.47 0.06 28.74
CA THR A 76 -12.75 1.00 29.84
C THR A 76 -12.42 0.43 31.21
N GLN A 77 -12.79 -0.83 31.47
CA GLN A 77 -12.49 -1.52 32.72
C GLN A 77 -10.98 -1.77 32.88
N TRP A 78 -10.29 -2.14 31.81
CA TRP A 78 -8.84 -2.27 31.80
C TRP A 78 -8.16 -0.95 32.17
N CYS A 79 -8.58 0.15 31.56
CA CYS A 79 -8.09 1.49 31.88
C CYS A 79 -8.41 1.88 33.34
N ALA A 80 -9.57 1.52 33.87
CA ALA A 80 -9.92 1.75 35.27
C ALA A 80 -9.02 0.96 36.24
N ILE A 81 -8.74 -0.32 35.95
CA ILE A 81 -7.80 -1.14 36.74
C ILE A 81 -6.40 -0.53 36.69
N TRP A 82 -5.94 -0.13 35.50
CA TRP A 82 -4.64 0.52 35.33
C TRP A 82 -4.51 1.79 36.16
N ARG A 83 -5.53 2.67 36.15
CA ARG A 83 -5.55 3.92 36.94
C ARG A 83 -5.53 3.60 38.44
N ARG A 84 -6.35 2.64 38.89
CA ARG A 84 -6.39 2.22 40.30
C ARG A 84 -5.07 1.65 40.80
N LEU A 85 -4.39 0.82 40.00
CA LEU A 85 -3.07 0.27 40.35
C LEU A 85 -2.02 1.38 40.48
N LYS A 86 -2.07 2.41 39.62
CA LYS A 86 -1.19 3.57 39.73
C LYS A 86 -1.43 4.36 41.04
N GLU A 87 -2.69 4.52 41.44
CA GLU A 87 -3.09 5.33 42.60
C GLU A 87 -2.88 4.60 43.94
N GLN A 88 -3.18 3.30 43.99
CA GLN A 88 -3.27 2.55 45.25
C GLN A 88 -2.06 1.64 45.52
N ARG A 89 -1.22 1.41 44.52
CA ARG A 89 -0.09 0.48 44.60
C ARG A 89 1.21 1.13 44.14
N SER A 90 1.73 0.72 42.97
CA SER A 90 2.98 1.22 42.42
C SER A 90 2.92 1.34 40.90
N VAL A 91 3.79 2.19 40.36
CA VAL A 91 4.01 2.33 38.92
C VAL A 91 4.41 0.99 38.28
N GLN A 92 5.17 0.17 39.00
CA GLN A 92 5.64 -1.12 38.53
C GLN A 92 4.50 -2.15 38.38
N GLU A 93 3.56 -2.20 39.34
CA GLU A 93 2.40 -3.09 39.23
C GLU A 93 1.46 -2.69 38.10
N ARG A 94 1.24 -1.39 37.93
CA ARG A 94 0.50 -0.82 36.80
C ARG A 94 1.12 -1.22 35.45
N ASP A 95 2.43 -1.09 35.30
CA ASP A 95 3.13 -1.41 34.04
C ASP A 95 3.14 -2.91 33.77
N ARG A 96 3.31 -3.73 34.82
CA ARG A 96 3.17 -5.18 34.73
C ARG A 96 1.76 -5.57 34.27
N PHE A 97 0.72 -4.93 34.81
CA PHE A 97 -0.65 -5.16 34.37
C PHE A 97 -0.84 -4.78 32.90
N ALA A 98 -0.41 -3.59 32.48
CA ALA A 98 -0.52 -3.14 31.10
C ALA A 98 0.11 -4.12 30.10
N LEU A 99 1.28 -4.68 30.43
CA LEU A 99 2.03 -5.57 29.54
C LEU A 99 1.56 -7.04 29.58
N THR A 100 0.99 -7.50 30.70
CA THR A 100 0.76 -8.94 30.93
C THR A 100 -0.66 -9.31 31.34
N GLY A 101 -1.50 -8.33 31.65
CA GLY A 101 -2.82 -8.51 32.27
C GLY A 101 -2.77 -9.06 33.70
N ARG A 102 -1.60 -9.21 34.31
CA ARG A 102 -1.45 -9.75 35.67
C ARG A 102 -1.42 -8.62 36.69
N PHE A 103 -2.23 -8.73 37.74
CA PHE A 103 -2.24 -7.79 38.86
C PHE A 103 -2.70 -8.46 40.14
N SER A 104 -2.43 -7.85 41.28
CA SER A 104 -3.09 -8.19 42.54
C SER A 104 -4.28 -7.27 42.71
N ASP A 105 -5.47 -7.83 42.90
CA ASP A 105 -6.67 -7.02 43.00
C ASP A 105 -6.53 -6.00 44.16
N PRO A 106 -6.77 -4.70 43.93
CA PRO A 106 -6.50 -3.70 44.95
C PRO A 106 -7.38 -3.84 46.20
N VAL A 107 -8.54 -4.50 46.10
CA VAL A 107 -9.51 -4.65 47.19
C VAL A 107 -9.24 -5.94 47.99
N SER A 108 -9.15 -7.07 47.31
CA SER A 108 -8.97 -8.40 47.94
C SER A 108 -7.50 -8.76 48.19
N GLY A 109 -6.56 -8.20 47.40
CA GLY A 109 -5.16 -8.58 47.40
C GLY A 109 -4.86 -9.86 46.60
N ASP A 110 -5.88 -10.51 46.05
CA ASP A 110 -5.72 -11.79 45.37
C ASP A 110 -5.05 -11.64 44.00
N PRO A 111 -4.12 -12.54 43.65
CA PRO A 111 -3.51 -12.53 42.33
C PRO A 111 -4.58 -12.82 41.28
N THR A 112 -4.67 -11.96 40.27
CA THR A 112 -5.69 -12.01 39.22
C THR A 112 -5.04 -11.86 37.84
N ARG A 113 -5.74 -12.35 36.82
CA ARG A 113 -5.40 -12.13 35.42
C ARG A 113 -6.58 -11.53 34.70
N SER A 114 -6.35 -10.56 33.83
CA SER A 114 -7.35 -10.02 32.94
C SER A 114 -6.94 -10.16 31.48
N ARG A 115 -7.94 -10.31 30.61
CA ARG A 115 -7.82 -10.17 29.16
C ARG A 115 -8.87 -9.17 28.70
N MET A 116 -8.46 -8.28 27.80
CA MET A 116 -9.40 -7.38 27.14
C MET A 116 -10.39 -8.17 26.28
N ASP A 117 -11.66 -7.88 26.46
CA ASP A 117 -12.77 -8.36 25.63
C ASP A 117 -13.44 -7.14 24.99
N PHE A 118 -13.60 -7.19 23.67
CA PHE A 118 -14.19 -6.12 22.87
C PHE A 118 -15.67 -6.39 22.54
N HIS A 119 -16.28 -7.43 23.11
CA HIS A 119 -17.70 -7.73 22.88
C HIS A 119 -18.62 -6.52 23.16
N ASP A 120 -18.40 -5.82 24.29
CA ASP A 120 -19.18 -4.62 24.65
C ASP A 120 -18.83 -3.39 23.79
N HIS A 121 -17.79 -3.49 22.96
CA HIS A 121 -17.33 -2.45 22.04
C HIS A 121 -17.84 -2.70 20.60
N ARG A 122 -18.77 -3.63 20.41
CA ARG A 122 -19.48 -3.79 19.13
C ARG A 122 -20.27 -2.52 18.82
N ILE A 123 -20.27 -2.12 17.56
CA ILE A 123 -21.03 -0.94 17.11
C ILE A 123 -22.52 -1.30 17.14
N PRO A 124 -23.37 -0.56 17.88
CA PRO A 124 -24.80 -0.86 17.94
C PRO A 124 -25.51 -0.74 16.58
N ASP A 125 -26.56 -1.53 16.36
CA ASP A 125 -27.26 -1.61 15.06
C ASP A 125 -27.88 -0.30 14.58
N HIS A 126 -28.24 0.59 15.51
CA HIS A 126 -28.83 1.89 15.20
C HIS A 126 -27.78 2.94 14.80
N ILE A 127 -26.49 2.62 14.88
CA ILE A 127 -25.41 3.52 14.49
C ILE A 127 -25.09 3.29 13.00
N ALA A 128 -25.30 4.34 12.20
CA ALA A 128 -24.92 4.36 10.80
C ALA A 128 -23.42 4.63 10.64
N THR A 129 -22.81 4.09 9.59
CA THR A 129 -21.41 4.37 9.24
C THR A 129 -21.35 5.46 8.18
N THR A 130 -20.50 6.45 8.40
CA THR A 130 -20.20 7.46 7.38
C THR A 130 -19.01 6.97 6.57
N GLN A 131 -19.18 6.98 5.25
CA GLN A 131 -18.20 6.46 4.29
C GLN A 131 -17.88 7.51 3.24
N HIS A 132 -16.60 7.86 3.13
CA HIS A 132 -16.08 8.78 2.12
C HIS A 132 -14.96 8.12 1.35
N SER A 133 -14.96 8.28 0.03
CA SER A 133 -13.94 7.74 -0.84
C SER A 133 -13.04 8.84 -1.39
N ASP A 134 -11.80 8.48 -1.71
CA ASP A 134 -10.87 9.36 -2.41
C ASP A 134 -9.93 8.54 -3.30
N ILE A 135 -9.29 9.21 -4.25
CA ILE A 135 -8.14 8.65 -4.97
C ILE A 135 -6.89 9.11 -4.22
N ASP A 136 -6.16 8.18 -3.59
CA ASP A 136 -4.96 8.46 -2.79
C ASP A 136 -3.75 8.77 -3.67
N SER A 137 -3.59 7.96 -4.71
CA SER A 137 -2.44 7.99 -5.61
C SER A 137 -2.78 7.36 -6.97
N VAL A 138 -1.99 7.72 -7.99
CA VAL A 138 -2.03 7.11 -9.32
C VAL A 138 -0.61 6.68 -9.68
N ILE A 139 -0.47 5.46 -10.18
CA ILE A 139 0.82 4.91 -10.59
C ILE A 139 0.71 4.33 -12.00
N GLY A 140 1.51 4.83 -12.93
CA GLY A 140 1.51 4.40 -14.34
C GLY A 140 2.89 3.91 -14.77
N ILE A 141 2.95 2.81 -15.50
CA ILE A 141 4.16 2.28 -16.14
C ILE A 141 4.09 2.63 -17.63
N VAL A 142 4.98 3.50 -18.10
CA VAL A 142 5.02 3.93 -19.50
C VAL A 142 6.18 3.22 -20.20
N LYS A 143 5.86 2.23 -21.03
CA LYS A 143 6.86 1.46 -21.79
C LYS A 143 7.21 2.14 -23.12
N ASN A 144 6.22 2.72 -23.79
CA ASN A 144 6.38 3.28 -25.13
C ASN A 144 6.14 4.78 -25.14
N GLN A 145 4.92 5.21 -25.43
CA GLN A 145 4.52 6.60 -25.57
C GLN A 145 3.83 7.08 -24.29
N PHE A 146 4.09 8.32 -23.91
CA PHE A 146 3.39 9.00 -22.84
C PHE A 146 1.97 9.36 -23.30
N PRO A 147 0.92 8.90 -22.59
CA PRO A 147 -0.47 9.24 -22.89
C PRO A 147 -0.82 10.59 -22.26
N ILE A 148 -0.10 11.65 -22.61
CA ILE A 148 -0.26 13.00 -22.02
C ILE A 148 -0.95 13.93 -23.02
N VAL A 149 -1.92 14.71 -22.55
CA VAL A 149 -2.65 15.67 -23.40
C VAL A 149 -1.78 16.84 -23.86
N ASP A 150 -2.14 17.41 -25.00
CA ASP A 150 -1.50 18.62 -25.52
C ASP A 150 -1.63 19.81 -24.54
N GLY A 151 -0.57 20.62 -24.46
CA GLY A 151 -0.53 21.82 -23.61
C GLY A 151 0.03 21.62 -22.20
N VAL A 152 0.26 20.37 -21.78
CA VAL A 152 0.94 20.07 -20.52
C VAL A 152 2.44 20.36 -20.64
N VAL A 153 3.03 20.95 -19.59
CA VAL A 153 4.47 21.22 -19.49
C VAL A 153 5.07 20.39 -18.38
N LEU A 154 6.09 19.60 -18.72
CA LEU A 154 6.85 18.77 -17.78
C LEU A 154 8.22 19.39 -17.51
N LYS A 155 8.71 19.25 -16.28
CA LYS A 155 10.03 19.72 -15.84
C LYS A 155 11.01 18.56 -15.84
N TYR A 156 11.96 18.56 -16.78
CA TYR A 156 13.08 17.63 -16.82
C TYR A 156 14.19 17.99 -15.82
N PHE A 157 14.69 17.01 -15.08
CA PHE A 157 15.77 17.18 -14.11
C PHE A 157 17.01 16.37 -14.50
N MET A 158 18.13 17.07 -14.68
CA MET A 158 19.40 16.50 -15.15
C MET A 158 20.23 15.84 -14.04
N LEU A 159 20.20 16.42 -12.84
CA LEU A 159 21.04 15.98 -11.74
C LEU A 159 20.35 14.93 -10.88
N LEU A 160 21.14 13.92 -10.51
CA LEU A 160 20.74 12.85 -9.62
C LEU A 160 20.21 13.40 -8.30
N SER A 161 19.07 12.87 -7.86
CA SER A 161 18.51 13.18 -6.55
C SER A 161 18.15 11.87 -5.85
N PRO A 162 19.01 11.36 -4.95
CA PRO A 162 18.76 10.09 -4.25
C PRO A 162 17.45 10.08 -3.46
N MET A 163 16.97 11.24 -3.01
CA MET A 163 15.67 11.37 -2.32
C MET A 163 14.47 11.00 -3.21
N HIS A 164 14.64 11.05 -4.52
CA HIS A 164 13.61 10.71 -5.49
C HIS A 164 13.80 9.31 -6.10
N THR A 165 14.81 8.55 -5.67
CA THR A 165 14.98 7.16 -6.10
C THR A 165 13.88 6.30 -5.47
N LEU A 166 13.29 5.41 -6.27
CA LEU A 166 12.35 4.43 -5.78
C LEU A 166 13.13 3.23 -5.20
N ASP A 167 13.21 3.18 -3.88
CA ASP A 167 13.84 2.08 -3.12
C ASP A 167 12.82 1.22 -2.35
N ALA A 168 11.55 1.60 -2.34
CA ALA A 168 10.48 0.90 -1.63
C ALA A 168 9.47 0.28 -2.60
N ASN A 169 8.92 -0.87 -2.24
CA ASN A 169 7.91 -1.53 -3.04
C ASN A 169 6.64 -0.67 -3.15
N LEU A 170 6.23 -0.38 -4.38
CA LEU A 170 4.95 0.26 -4.69
C LEU A 170 3.84 -0.78 -4.86
N HIS A 171 3.97 -1.99 -4.32
CA HIS A 171 3.05 -3.13 -4.48
C HIS A 171 2.46 -3.25 -5.89
N LEU A 172 3.29 -3.02 -6.90
CA LEU A 172 2.95 -3.21 -8.32
C LEU A 172 3.25 -4.66 -8.70
N PRO A 173 2.50 -5.23 -9.66
CA PRO A 173 2.88 -6.49 -10.27
C PRO A 173 4.35 -6.45 -10.76
N PRO A 174 5.11 -7.54 -10.62
CA PRO A 174 6.44 -7.63 -11.20
C PRO A 174 6.41 -7.37 -12.69
N ILE A 175 7.40 -6.61 -13.18
CA ILE A 175 7.53 -6.32 -14.60
C ILE A 175 8.46 -7.32 -15.27
N LEU A 176 8.15 -7.67 -16.53
CA LEU A 176 9.01 -8.51 -17.34
C LEU A 176 10.20 -7.70 -17.85
N VAL A 177 11.40 -8.09 -17.43
CA VAL A 177 12.66 -7.47 -17.80
C VAL A 177 13.45 -8.42 -18.68
N GLN A 178 13.91 -7.93 -19.83
CA GLN A 178 14.87 -8.64 -20.68
C GLN A 178 16.28 -8.54 -20.08
N ASP A 179 16.86 -9.68 -19.71
CA ASP A 179 18.27 -9.77 -19.36
C ASP A 179 19.11 -9.73 -20.66
N ALA A 180 20.23 -9.02 -20.66
CA ALA A 180 21.14 -8.96 -21.81
C ALA A 180 21.76 -10.33 -22.14
N HIS A 181 21.82 -11.25 -21.18
CA HIS A 181 22.50 -12.54 -21.34
C HIS A 181 21.68 -13.74 -20.83
N GLY A 182 20.40 -13.55 -20.51
CA GLY A 182 19.58 -14.56 -19.82
C GLY A 182 18.11 -14.58 -20.25
N PRO A 183 17.30 -15.50 -19.70
CA PRO A 183 15.86 -15.51 -19.93
C PRO A 183 15.22 -14.24 -19.34
N ASN A 184 14.08 -13.83 -19.90
CA ASN A 184 13.29 -12.76 -19.31
C ASN A 184 12.93 -13.10 -17.86
N LYS A 185 13.05 -12.11 -16.97
CA LYS A 185 12.79 -12.27 -15.54
C LYS A 185 11.72 -11.30 -15.08
N LEU A 186 10.91 -11.73 -14.12
CA LEU A 186 9.98 -10.86 -13.42
C LEU A 186 10.70 -10.16 -12.27
N VAL A 187 10.69 -8.83 -12.26
CA VAL A 187 11.37 -8.01 -11.27
C VAL A 187 10.39 -6.98 -10.71
N GLU A 188 10.40 -6.79 -9.39
CA GLU A 188 9.63 -5.70 -8.79
C GLU A 188 10.25 -4.34 -9.17
N PRO A 189 9.46 -3.33 -9.55
CA PRO A 189 10.00 -2.06 -10.06
C PRO A 189 11.04 -1.39 -9.14
N HIS A 190 10.83 -1.44 -7.82
CA HIS A 190 11.74 -0.86 -6.83
C HIS A 190 13.10 -1.56 -6.71
N LYS A 191 13.33 -2.66 -7.44
CA LYS A 191 14.63 -3.34 -7.53
C LYS A 191 15.37 -3.02 -8.83
N VAL A 192 14.77 -2.21 -9.71
CA VAL A 192 15.37 -1.79 -10.96
C VAL A 192 15.99 -0.40 -10.77
N PRO A 193 17.26 -0.18 -11.18
CA PRO A 193 17.88 1.12 -11.05
C PRO A 193 17.08 2.23 -11.71
N ASN A 194 16.95 3.35 -11.00
CA ASN A 194 16.09 4.43 -11.43
C ASN A 194 16.55 5.81 -10.94
N ALA A 195 16.13 6.82 -11.67
CA ALA A 195 16.32 8.23 -11.32
C ALA A 195 15.06 9.02 -11.62
N ARG A 196 14.87 10.12 -10.87
CA ARG A 196 13.91 11.16 -11.26
C ARG A 196 14.28 11.69 -12.65
N PHE A 197 13.29 11.73 -13.53
CA PHE A 197 13.43 12.20 -14.89
C PHE A 197 12.61 13.46 -15.13
N LEU A 198 11.29 13.39 -14.91
CA LEU A 198 10.37 14.52 -15.09
C LEU A 198 9.57 14.77 -13.81
N GLU A 199 9.07 15.99 -13.65
CA GLU A 199 7.96 16.31 -12.76
C GLU A 199 6.87 17.01 -13.57
N MET A 200 5.60 16.75 -13.22
CA MET A 200 4.43 17.35 -13.85
C MET A 200 3.50 17.89 -12.77
N GLU A 201 2.89 19.04 -13.02
CA GLU A 201 1.89 19.61 -12.11
C GLU A 201 0.48 19.03 -12.39
N PRO A 202 -0.36 18.78 -11.37
CA PRO A 202 -0.03 18.86 -9.94
C PRO A 202 0.60 17.56 -9.43
N GLN A 203 1.87 17.61 -9.03
CA GLN A 203 2.57 16.61 -8.20
C GLN A 203 2.71 15.18 -8.74
N ALA A 204 2.95 15.02 -10.05
CA ALA A 204 3.44 13.75 -10.59
C ALA A 204 4.97 13.75 -10.68
N ILE A 205 5.60 12.68 -10.20
CA ILE A 205 7.02 12.41 -10.41
C ILE A 205 7.12 11.30 -11.45
N VAL A 206 7.88 11.54 -12.52
CA VAL A 206 8.23 10.52 -13.51
C VAL A 206 9.66 10.09 -13.29
N ARG A 207 9.84 8.79 -13.04
CA ARG A 207 11.16 8.17 -12.91
C ARG A 207 11.46 7.36 -14.17
N ILE A 208 12.72 7.41 -14.62
CA ILE A 208 13.24 6.54 -15.66
C ILE A 208 13.91 5.33 -15.01
N PHE A 209 13.67 4.13 -15.55
CA PHE A 209 14.15 2.86 -15.04
C PHE A 209 15.01 2.14 -16.07
N PHE A 210 16.11 1.52 -15.63
CA PHE A 210 17.11 0.89 -16.48
C PHE A 210 17.23 -0.62 -16.19
N PRO A 211 16.39 -1.45 -16.84
CA PRO A 211 16.32 -2.89 -16.57
C PRO A 211 17.64 -3.65 -16.77
N ARG A 212 18.48 -3.19 -17.71
CA ARG A 212 19.76 -3.83 -18.03
C ARG A 212 20.91 -3.41 -17.12
N LEU A 213 20.70 -2.45 -16.23
CA LEU A 213 21.69 -2.02 -15.24
C LEU A 213 21.65 -2.90 -13.97
N GLU A 214 21.42 -4.21 -14.09
CA GLU A 214 21.31 -5.05 -12.90
C GLU A 214 22.60 -5.04 -12.08
N ARG A 215 22.49 -4.64 -10.81
CA ARG A 215 23.60 -4.67 -9.87
C ARG A 215 23.31 -5.71 -8.80
N ARG A 216 24.00 -6.85 -8.88
CA ARG A 216 23.86 -7.94 -7.89
C ARG A 216 24.26 -7.53 -6.47
N ASP A 217 25.12 -6.52 -6.34
CA ASP A 217 25.73 -6.11 -5.06
C ASP A 217 25.38 -4.68 -4.61
N ALA A 218 24.48 -3.97 -5.31
CA ALA A 218 24.20 -2.58 -4.96
C ALA A 218 23.30 -2.45 -3.73
N LYS A 219 23.70 -1.56 -2.82
CA LYS A 219 22.90 -1.20 -1.62
C LYS A 219 21.71 -0.28 -1.94
N SER A 220 21.64 0.26 -3.15
CA SER A 220 20.61 1.22 -3.60
C SER A 220 20.40 1.09 -5.10
N ASN A 221 19.17 1.39 -5.53
CA ASN A 221 18.79 1.44 -6.94
C ASN A 221 19.13 2.79 -7.60
N CYS A 222 19.80 3.67 -6.87
CA CYS A 222 20.20 4.98 -7.38
C CYS A 222 21.29 4.85 -8.45
N LEU A 223 21.18 5.62 -9.53
CA LEU A 223 22.23 5.70 -10.56
C LEU A 223 23.51 6.33 -10.00
N TYR A 224 24.65 6.01 -10.61
CA TYR A 224 25.91 6.68 -10.35
C TYR A 224 26.01 7.96 -11.19
N GLU A 225 26.84 8.91 -10.73
CA GLU A 225 27.05 10.18 -11.45
C GLU A 225 27.57 9.96 -12.87
N SER A 226 28.48 9.00 -13.08
CA SER A 226 29.02 8.66 -14.40
C SER A 226 27.96 8.14 -15.38
N GLU A 227 26.92 7.46 -14.87
CA GLU A 227 25.82 6.97 -15.70
C GLU A 227 24.87 8.10 -16.08
N MET A 228 24.60 9.01 -15.14
CA MET A 228 23.81 10.21 -15.41
C MET A 228 24.52 11.15 -16.39
N GLU A 229 25.84 11.30 -16.28
CA GLU A 229 26.69 12.02 -17.22
C GLU A 229 26.59 11.40 -18.62
N ALA A 230 26.86 10.10 -18.75
CA ALA A 230 26.76 9.40 -20.03
C ALA A 230 25.36 9.50 -20.64
N LEU A 231 24.30 9.26 -19.85
CA LEU A 231 22.92 9.37 -20.33
C LEU A 231 22.60 10.78 -20.82
N TYR A 232 23.00 11.82 -20.08
CA TYR A 232 22.72 13.20 -20.45
C TYR A 232 23.48 13.61 -21.73
N ASP A 233 24.79 13.42 -21.75
CA ASP A 233 25.65 13.91 -22.83
C ASP A 233 25.45 13.09 -24.13
N HIS A 234 25.08 11.82 -24.02
CA HIS A 234 24.96 10.94 -25.18
C HIS A 234 23.53 10.71 -25.68
N ALA A 235 22.51 10.81 -24.84
CA ALA A 235 21.12 10.58 -25.24
C ALA A 235 20.21 11.79 -25.02
N VAL A 236 20.13 12.32 -23.80
CA VAL A 236 19.14 13.37 -23.45
C VAL A 236 19.45 14.67 -24.20
N ARG A 237 20.66 15.21 -24.08
CA ARG A 237 21.02 16.49 -24.69
C ARG A 237 20.92 16.46 -26.22
N PRO A 238 21.45 15.44 -26.93
CA PRO A 238 21.32 15.36 -28.37
C PRO A 238 19.87 15.14 -28.85
N ALA A 239 19.08 14.35 -28.11
CA ALA A 239 17.65 14.21 -28.40
C ALA A 239 16.91 15.54 -28.24
N ALA A 240 17.19 16.27 -27.17
CA ALA A 240 16.61 17.59 -26.95
C ALA A 240 16.95 18.56 -28.08
N MET A 241 18.23 18.62 -28.51
CA MET A 241 18.64 19.48 -29.64
C MET A 241 17.94 19.15 -30.96
N THR A 242 17.56 17.89 -31.15
CA THR A 242 16.95 17.42 -32.40
C THR A 242 15.44 17.63 -32.42
N THR A 243 14.78 17.51 -31.27
CA THR A 243 13.32 17.38 -31.18
C THR A 243 12.62 18.58 -30.51
N LEU A 244 13.32 19.32 -29.64
CA LEU A 244 12.74 20.44 -28.93
C LEU A 244 13.04 21.78 -29.64
N PRO A 245 12.15 22.79 -29.54
CA PRO A 245 12.43 24.15 -29.99
C PRO A 245 13.74 24.71 -29.43
N ARG A 246 14.42 25.53 -30.25
CA ARG A 246 15.72 26.11 -29.91
C ARG A 246 15.65 27.02 -28.68
N GLU A 247 14.52 27.67 -28.48
CA GLU A 247 14.25 28.56 -27.35
C GLU A 247 14.27 27.80 -26.02
N LEU A 248 13.78 26.55 -26.01
CA LEU A 248 13.83 25.68 -24.83
C LEU A 248 15.26 25.19 -24.59
N THR A 249 15.93 24.69 -25.63
CA THR A 249 17.25 24.04 -25.52
C THR A 249 18.41 25.01 -25.38
N GLY A 250 18.24 26.29 -25.74
CA GLY A 250 19.26 27.32 -25.61
C GLY A 250 19.66 27.61 -24.15
N THR A 251 18.82 27.21 -23.19
CA THR A 251 19.05 27.39 -21.74
C THR A 251 19.54 26.12 -21.04
N TRP A 252 19.69 25.03 -21.79
CA TRP A 252 20.21 23.77 -21.27
C TRP A 252 21.74 23.84 -21.20
N PRO A 253 22.37 23.29 -20.14
CA PRO A 253 23.82 23.22 -20.03
C PRO A 253 24.39 22.36 -21.17
N ALA A 254 25.61 22.68 -21.60
CA ALA A 254 26.23 21.99 -22.72
C ALA A 254 26.59 20.53 -22.35
N THR A 255 27.10 20.33 -21.14
CA THR A 255 27.40 19.02 -20.56
C THR A 255 26.74 18.81 -19.21
N TRP A 256 26.70 17.57 -18.73
CA TRP A 256 26.27 17.26 -17.37
C TRP A 256 27.18 17.93 -16.32
N VAL A 257 28.49 17.98 -16.58
CA VAL A 257 29.47 18.62 -15.70
C VAL A 257 29.20 20.12 -15.54
N ASP A 258 28.79 20.80 -16.61
CA ASP A 258 28.41 22.22 -16.54
C ASP A 258 27.18 22.45 -15.65
N GLU A 259 26.20 21.54 -15.71
CA GLU A 259 25.04 21.58 -14.80
C GLU A 259 25.47 21.39 -13.35
N MET A 260 26.34 20.41 -13.10
CA MET A 260 26.83 20.11 -11.76
C MET A 260 27.60 21.30 -11.17
N PHE A 261 28.42 21.97 -11.99
CA PHE A 261 29.10 23.21 -11.61
C PHE A 261 28.09 24.32 -11.27
N ARG A 262 27.10 24.56 -12.14
CA ARG A 262 26.08 25.59 -11.91
C ARG A 262 25.22 25.34 -10.66
N ALA A 263 24.85 24.09 -10.43
CA ALA A 263 23.96 23.69 -9.34
C ALA A 263 24.65 23.62 -7.97
N THR A 264 25.98 23.50 -7.95
CA THR A 264 26.76 23.47 -6.71
C THR A 264 26.99 24.90 -6.22
N GLN A 265 26.31 25.31 -5.14
CA GLN A 265 26.65 26.56 -4.46
C GLN A 265 28.00 26.40 -3.74
N ASN A 266 28.87 27.42 -3.80
CA ASN A 266 30.12 27.44 -3.03
C ASN A 266 29.82 27.22 -1.54
N ALA A 267 30.30 26.09 -1.01
CA ALA A 267 30.02 25.60 0.34
C ALA A 267 30.67 26.44 1.46
N GLU A 268 31.43 27.49 1.13
CA GLU A 268 32.21 28.27 2.08
C GLU A 268 31.38 28.95 3.20
N ASN A 269 30.07 29.10 3.02
CA ASN A 269 29.21 29.81 3.98
C ASN A 269 28.15 28.95 4.69
N ARG A 270 28.14 27.62 4.57
CA ARG A 270 27.09 26.78 5.21
C ARG A 270 27.67 25.58 5.96
N ARG A 271 27.33 25.49 7.25
CA ARG A 271 27.64 24.34 8.14
C ARG A 271 26.91 23.04 7.77
N ASP A 272 25.95 23.09 6.84
CA ASP A 272 25.05 21.99 6.47
C ASP A 272 25.34 21.42 5.07
N GLY A 273 26.57 20.98 4.83
CA GLY A 273 26.94 20.17 3.66
C GLY A 273 26.75 20.80 2.26
N ARG A 274 27.16 20.05 1.22
CA ARG A 274 27.00 20.44 -0.19
C ARG A 274 25.52 20.31 -0.58
N ARG A 275 24.81 21.44 -0.69
CA ARG A 275 23.44 21.46 -1.25
C ARG A 275 23.51 21.68 -2.76
N ILE A 276 22.99 20.71 -3.51
CA ILE A 276 22.81 20.80 -4.97
C ILE A 276 21.45 21.45 -5.22
N GLN A 277 21.43 22.55 -5.97
CA GLN A 277 20.19 23.17 -6.41
C GLN A 277 19.67 22.47 -7.66
N HIS A 278 18.53 21.79 -7.55
CA HIS A 278 17.88 21.15 -8.70
C HIS A 278 17.04 22.18 -9.45
N THR A 279 17.28 22.34 -10.76
CA THR A 279 16.47 23.23 -11.61
C THR A 279 15.86 22.41 -12.74
N GLY A 280 14.54 22.46 -12.87
CA GLY A 280 13.83 21.81 -13.97
C GLY A 280 14.03 22.52 -15.31
N ARG A 281 13.84 21.79 -16.41
CA ARG A 281 13.75 22.33 -17.78
C ARG A 281 12.44 21.95 -18.43
N ASP A 282 11.83 22.92 -19.09
CA ASP A 282 10.53 22.70 -19.72
C ASP A 282 10.63 21.78 -20.93
N ILE A 283 9.73 20.80 -20.95
CA ILE A 283 9.42 19.93 -22.08
C ILE A 283 7.90 19.98 -22.24
N HIS A 284 7.44 20.55 -23.35
CA HIS A 284 6.01 20.59 -23.65
C HIS A 284 5.56 19.22 -24.17
N SER A 285 4.36 18.76 -23.79
CA SER A 285 3.86 17.42 -24.09
C SER A 285 3.86 17.09 -25.58
N VAL A 286 3.58 18.07 -26.44
CA VAL A 286 3.61 17.94 -27.90
C VAL A 286 4.95 17.44 -28.46
N PHE A 287 6.07 17.68 -27.76
CA PHE A 287 7.41 17.22 -28.15
C PHE A 287 7.91 16.01 -27.37
N LEU A 288 7.21 15.60 -26.30
CA LEU A 288 7.71 14.62 -25.34
C LEU A 288 7.95 13.25 -25.97
N ASN A 289 6.99 12.77 -26.77
CA ASN A 289 7.08 11.44 -27.39
C ASN A 289 8.17 11.38 -28.46
N ASP A 290 8.34 12.44 -29.26
CA ASP A 290 9.43 12.53 -30.23
C ASP A 290 10.80 12.60 -29.53
N PHE A 291 10.89 13.40 -28.46
CA PHE A 291 12.08 13.50 -27.61
C PHE A 291 12.50 12.15 -27.04
N VAL A 292 11.56 11.42 -26.42
CA VAL A 292 11.80 10.09 -25.85
C VAL A 292 12.11 9.07 -26.94
N GLY A 293 11.41 9.10 -28.07
CA GLY A 293 11.67 8.24 -29.22
C GLY A 293 13.10 8.43 -29.76
N HIS A 294 13.56 9.68 -29.86
CA HIS A 294 14.92 9.96 -30.29
C HIS A 294 15.96 9.56 -29.24
N MET A 295 15.66 9.70 -27.94
CA MET A 295 16.51 9.15 -26.88
C MET A 295 16.70 7.64 -27.02
N ARG A 296 15.62 6.89 -27.31
CA ARG A 296 15.70 5.43 -27.54
C ARG A 296 16.65 5.10 -28.70
N THR A 297 16.50 5.78 -29.83
CA THR A 297 17.39 5.63 -31.00
C THR A 297 18.86 5.85 -30.64
N LEU A 298 19.17 6.88 -29.84
CA LEU A 298 20.54 7.18 -29.43
C LEU A 298 21.10 6.15 -28.43
N VAL A 299 20.27 5.69 -27.49
CA VAL A 299 20.63 4.64 -26.53
C VAL A 299 20.92 3.31 -27.24
N ASP A 300 20.13 2.96 -28.25
CA ASP A 300 20.34 1.71 -29.00
C ASP A 300 21.62 1.78 -29.87
N ALA A 301 21.91 2.95 -30.44
CA ALA A 301 23.03 3.15 -31.36
C ALA A 301 24.41 3.27 -30.69
N LYS A 302 24.48 3.63 -29.40
CA LYS A 302 25.75 3.89 -28.70
C LYS A 302 26.11 2.76 -27.74
N GLU A 303 27.32 2.25 -27.87
CA GLU A 303 27.83 1.14 -27.03
C GLU A 303 27.94 1.57 -25.56
N GLU A 304 28.32 2.82 -25.31
CA GLU A 304 28.44 3.41 -23.96
C GLU A 304 27.10 3.47 -23.21
N LEU A 305 25.98 3.32 -23.92
CA LEU A 305 24.62 3.34 -23.39
C LEU A 305 23.93 1.96 -23.44
N GLU A 306 24.66 0.87 -23.68
CA GLU A 306 24.08 -0.47 -23.71
C GLU A 306 23.29 -0.81 -22.44
N TRP A 307 23.80 -0.38 -21.28
CA TRP A 307 23.16 -0.55 -19.97
C TRP A 307 21.81 0.16 -19.86
N ALA A 308 21.57 1.21 -20.67
CA ALA A 308 20.36 2.01 -20.65
C ALA A 308 19.29 1.50 -21.63
N ARG A 309 19.58 0.50 -22.46
CA ARG A 309 18.63 -0.06 -23.43
C ARG A 309 17.39 -0.62 -22.74
N SER A 310 16.27 -0.54 -23.45
CA SER A 310 14.95 -0.97 -22.95
C SER A 310 14.48 -0.21 -21.71
N PHE A 311 14.96 1.02 -21.48
CA PHE A 311 14.45 1.86 -20.39
C PHE A 311 12.93 2.06 -20.50
N PHE A 312 12.27 2.26 -19.36
CA PHE A 312 10.85 2.61 -19.30
C PHE A 312 10.65 3.66 -18.20
N PHE A 313 9.43 4.17 -18.06
CA PHE A 313 9.12 5.18 -17.05
C PHE A 313 8.07 4.69 -16.06
N VAL A 314 8.13 5.19 -14.83
CA VAL A 314 7.04 5.09 -13.88
C VAL A 314 6.60 6.51 -13.49
N VAL A 315 5.33 6.80 -13.74
CA VAL A 315 4.62 7.99 -13.30
C VAL A 315 4.03 7.68 -11.93
N GLU A 316 4.26 8.56 -10.97
CA GLU A 316 3.70 8.47 -9.63
C GLU A 316 3.10 9.81 -9.22
N MET A 317 1.78 9.84 -9.08
CA MET A 317 1.03 10.98 -8.55
C MET A 317 0.69 10.71 -7.09
N ARG A 318 1.17 11.56 -6.17
CA ARG A 318 0.94 11.44 -4.73
C ARG A 318 0.36 12.74 -4.17
N GLY A 319 -0.11 12.66 -2.92
CA GLY A 319 -0.66 13.84 -2.22
C GLY A 319 -2.04 14.23 -2.75
N LEU A 320 -2.75 13.29 -3.37
CA LEU A 320 -4.11 13.47 -3.88
C LEU A 320 -5.15 13.29 -2.79
N LYS A 321 -4.81 12.56 -1.71
CA LYS A 321 -5.64 12.39 -0.52
C LYS A 321 -6.23 13.71 -0.03
N THR A 322 -7.51 13.70 0.35
CA THR A 322 -8.25 14.86 0.90
C THR A 322 -8.32 16.09 0.00
N ARG A 323 -7.93 16.00 -1.27
CA ARG A 323 -8.18 17.08 -2.23
C ARG A 323 -9.63 17.05 -2.68
N ASP A 324 -10.21 18.23 -2.84
CA ASP A 324 -11.56 18.38 -3.38
C ASP A 324 -11.72 17.72 -4.77
N SER A 325 -10.63 17.62 -5.54
CA SER A 325 -10.64 16.96 -6.85
C SER A 325 -10.72 15.43 -6.76
N SER A 326 -10.29 14.81 -5.65
CA SER A 326 -10.22 13.36 -5.49
C SER A 326 -11.32 12.77 -4.61
N MET A 327 -11.85 13.55 -3.67
CA MET A 327 -12.90 13.10 -2.76
C MET A 327 -14.23 12.92 -3.47
N HIS A 328 -14.92 11.81 -3.17
CA HIS A 328 -16.23 11.47 -3.70
C HIS A 328 -16.98 10.52 -2.75
N ILE A 329 -18.28 10.31 -3.01
CA ILE A 329 -19.06 9.28 -2.31
C ILE A 329 -18.78 7.93 -2.99
N PRO A 330 -18.52 6.84 -2.25
CA PRO A 330 -18.37 5.52 -2.85
C PRO A 330 -19.68 5.09 -3.54
N PRO A 331 -19.65 4.52 -4.75
CA PRO A 331 -20.83 4.03 -5.44
C PRO A 331 -21.40 2.80 -4.73
N GLU A 332 -22.72 2.62 -4.75
CA GLU A 332 -23.39 1.48 -4.11
C GLU A 332 -23.29 0.21 -4.95
N GLU A 333 -23.21 0.36 -6.27
CA GLU A 333 -23.14 -0.71 -7.26
C GLU A 333 -22.01 -0.42 -8.27
N PRO A 334 -21.57 -1.41 -9.07
CA PRO A 334 -20.65 -1.16 -10.18
C PRO A 334 -21.17 -0.05 -11.10
N ILE A 335 -20.27 0.84 -11.53
CA ILE A 335 -20.62 2.06 -12.29
C ILE A 335 -20.51 1.85 -13.81
N VAL A 336 -20.87 0.65 -14.25
CA VAL A 336 -20.95 0.25 -15.66
C VAL A 336 -22.34 -0.28 -15.96
N ASP A 337 -22.87 0.05 -17.13
CA ASP A 337 -24.14 -0.46 -17.61
C ASP A 337 -24.04 -1.85 -18.25
N GLU A 338 -25.17 -2.38 -18.74
CA GLU A 338 -25.25 -3.70 -19.40
C GLU A 338 -24.41 -3.79 -20.68
N ASP A 339 -24.14 -2.65 -21.33
CA ASP A 339 -23.32 -2.55 -22.55
C ASP A 339 -21.83 -2.33 -22.22
N GLY A 340 -21.48 -2.23 -20.93
CA GLY A 340 -20.12 -2.01 -20.43
C GLY A 340 -19.67 -0.55 -20.48
N ALA A 341 -20.57 0.41 -20.72
CA ALA A 341 -20.25 1.83 -20.68
C ALA A 341 -20.22 2.33 -19.24
N VAL A 342 -19.19 3.12 -18.92
CA VAL A 342 -19.00 3.70 -17.58
C VAL A 342 -19.91 4.92 -17.42
N ASP A 343 -20.63 5.02 -16.29
CA ASP A 343 -21.47 6.17 -15.97
C ASP A 343 -20.61 7.44 -15.74
N ALA A 344 -20.55 8.30 -16.75
CA ALA A 344 -19.78 9.54 -16.72
C ALA A 344 -20.25 10.55 -15.66
N GLU A 345 -21.51 10.45 -15.21
CA GLU A 345 -22.05 11.34 -14.18
C GLU A 345 -21.75 10.85 -12.75
N CYS A 346 -21.20 9.64 -12.60
CA CYS A 346 -20.80 9.12 -11.32
C CYS A 346 -19.72 10.02 -10.67
N PRO A 347 -19.89 10.42 -9.38
CA PRO A 347 -18.90 11.26 -8.69
C PRO A 347 -17.47 10.70 -8.71
N ARG A 348 -17.31 9.37 -8.69
CA ARG A 348 -16.00 8.71 -8.80
C ARG A 348 -15.34 9.00 -10.14
N VAL A 349 -16.07 8.86 -11.25
CA VAL A 349 -15.57 9.08 -12.61
C VAL A 349 -15.15 10.53 -12.77
N GLN A 350 -16.00 11.46 -12.33
CA GLN A 350 -15.67 12.88 -12.33
C GLN A 350 -14.40 13.21 -11.52
N SER A 351 -14.19 12.57 -10.37
CA SER A 351 -12.96 12.72 -9.59
C SER A 351 -11.73 12.17 -10.32
N ILE A 352 -11.83 10.99 -10.93
CA ILE A 352 -10.76 10.38 -11.72
C ILE A 352 -10.41 11.26 -12.93
N ASP A 353 -11.40 11.71 -13.69
CA ASP A 353 -11.22 12.57 -14.87
C ASP A 353 -10.55 13.91 -14.50
N ARG A 354 -10.90 14.49 -13.33
CA ARG A 354 -10.25 15.71 -12.85
C ARG A 354 -8.79 15.49 -12.47
N ILE A 355 -8.47 14.38 -11.81
CA ILE A 355 -7.08 14.05 -11.43
C ILE A 355 -6.25 13.73 -12.67
N LEU A 356 -6.84 13.00 -13.61
CA LEU A 356 -6.19 12.52 -14.82
C LEU A 356 -6.40 13.43 -16.02
N SER A 357 -6.82 14.69 -15.82
CA SER A 357 -7.10 15.63 -16.90
C SER A 357 -5.90 15.92 -17.79
N SER A 358 -4.69 15.65 -17.30
CA SER A 358 -3.43 15.78 -18.04
C SER A 358 -3.11 14.54 -18.91
N PHE A 359 -3.96 13.52 -18.92
CA PHE A 359 -3.73 12.25 -19.61
C PHE A 359 -4.83 11.90 -20.60
N HIS A 360 -4.44 11.22 -21.69
CA HIS A 360 -5.36 10.49 -22.55
C HIS A 360 -5.59 9.10 -21.95
N THR A 361 -6.56 8.99 -21.04
CA THR A 361 -6.82 7.73 -20.29
C THR A 361 -7.23 6.57 -21.19
N ALA A 362 -7.77 6.83 -22.38
CA ALA A 362 -8.05 5.82 -23.40
C ALA A 362 -6.79 5.16 -23.99
N ASP A 363 -5.63 5.82 -23.87
CA ASP A 363 -4.34 5.33 -24.36
C ASP A 363 -3.52 4.63 -23.25
N PHE A 364 -4.14 4.35 -22.10
CA PHE A 364 -3.49 3.61 -21.03
C PHE A 364 -3.29 2.14 -21.42
N ASP A 365 -2.04 1.69 -21.38
CA ASP A 365 -1.71 0.27 -21.52
C ASP A 365 -2.37 -0.54 -20.38
N ILE A 366 -3.01 -1.66 -20.74
CA ILE A 366 -3.55 -2.65 -19.80
C ILE A 366 -2.44 -3.14 -18.87
N ASP A 367 -2.78 -3.40 -17.60
CA ASP A 367 -1.86 -3.86 -16.55
C ASP A 367 -0.69 -2.90 -16.24
N CYS A 368 -0.77 -1.65 -16.69
CA CYS A 368 0.29 -0.67 -16.51
C CYS A 368 -0.14 0.55 -15.69
N TRP A 369 -1.45 0.78 -15.52
CA TRP A 369 -1.97 1.92 -14.77
C TRP A 369 -2.79 1.46 -13.57
N PHE A 370 -2.51 2.04 -12.41
CA PHE A 370 -3.10 1.64 -11.14
C PHE A 370 -3.57 2.86 -10.36
N LEU A 371 -4.71 2.71 -9.70
CA LEU A 371 -5.29 3.68 -8.79
C LEU A 371 -5.23 3.12 -7.37
N ASP A 372 -4.79 3.94 -6.42
CA ASP A 372 -5.04 3.66 -5.01
C ASP A 372 -6.34 4.35 -4.62
N ILE A 373 -7.40 3.57 -4.44
CA ILE A 373 -8.71 4.08 -4.04
C ILE A 373 -8.88 3.82 -2.55
N GLY A 374 -9.24 4.87 -1.81
CA GLY A 374 -9.45 4.84 -0.37
C GLY A 374 -10.93 4.87 -0.03
N LEU A 375 -11.32 4.17 1.03
CA LEU A 375 -12.62 4.22 1.68
C LEU A 375 -12.39 4.46 3.17
N ASN A 376 -12.82 5.62 3.64
CA ASN A 376 -12.70 6.04 5.03
C ASN A 376 -14.03 5.84 5.75
N PHE A 377 -14.00 5.08 6.84
CA PHE A 377 -15.10 4.84 7.76
C PHE A 377 -14.94 5.75 8.98
N THR A 378 -15.99 6.51 9.26
CA THR A 378 -16.18 7.19 10.54
C THR A 378 -17.50 6.76 11.16
N ILE A 379 -17.57 6.79 12.49
CA ILE A 379 -18.77 6.43 13.24
C ILE A 379 -19.01 7.49 14.32
N PRO A 380 -20.28 7.90 14.53
CA PRO A 380 -20.61 8.71 15.69
C PRO A 380 -20.44 7.87 16.96
N SER A 381 -20.13 8.52 18.07
CA SER A 381 -20.10 7.83 19.36
C SER A 381 -21.53 7.45 19.79
N PRO A 382 -21.77 6.20 20.23
CA PRO A 382 -23.04 5.82 20.87
C PRO A 382 -23.34 6.62 22.14
N LEU A 383 -22.32 7.25 22.73
CA LEU A 383 -22.42 8.09 23.93
C LEU A 383 -22.56 9.59 23.59
N GLY A 384 -22.64 9.94 22.31
CA GLY A 384 -22.58 11.32 21.81
C GLY A 384 -21.15 11.81 21.55
N GLY A 385 -20.98 12.68 20.56
CA GLY A 385 -19.67 13.10 20.07
C GLY A 385 -19.04 12.07 19.12
N CYS A 386 -17.72 11.95 19.18
CA CYS A 386 -16.93 11.18 18.20
C CYS A 386 -16.40 9.89 18.83
N ALA A 387 -16.41 8.79 18.07
CA ALA A 387 -15.85 7.52 18.49
C ALA A 387 -14.56 7.19 17.74
N CYS A 388 -13.78 6.27 18.30
CA CYS A 388 -12.63 5.66 17.66
C CYS A 388 -13.05 4.32 17.03
N PRO A 389 -13.28 4.23 15.71
CA PRO A 389 -13.50 2.95 15.04
C PRO A 389 -12.20 2.13 15.02
N LEU A 390 -12.28 0.86 15.40
CA LEU A 390 -11.14 -0.02 15.61
C LEU A 390 -11.33 -1.30 14.79
N PRO A 391 -10.51 -1.56 13.75
CA PRO A 391 -10.61 -2.77 12.93
C PRO A 391 -10.55 -4.06 13.75
N ALA A 392 -11.52 -4.94 13.53
CA ALA A 392 -11.61 -6.23 14.23
C ALA A 392 -10.83 -7.31 13.46
N VAL A 393 -9.88 -7.96 14.12
CA VAL A 393 -9.04 -8.99 13.48
C VAL A 393 -9.85 -10.14 12.91
N GLU A 394 -10.89 -10.57 13.62
CA GLU A 394 -11.77 -11.65 13.15
C GLU A 394 -12.54 -11.31 11.88
N ALA A 395 -12.66 -10.03 11.52
CA ALA A 395 -13.35 -9.60 10.32
C ALA A 395 -12.46 -9.56 9.07
N HIS A 396 -11.14 -9.73 9.18
CA HIS A 396 -10.22 -9.54 8.06
C HIS A 396 -10.53 -10.45 6.87
N ALA A 397 -10.93 -11.70 7.11
CA ALA A 397 -11.32 -12.61 6.03
C ALA A 397 -12.60 -12.14 5.33
N ALA A 398 -13.58 -11.62 6.08
CA ALA A 398 -14.80 -11.07 5.52
C ALA A 398 -14.58 -9.78 4.73
N ILE A 399 -13.65 -8.92 5.20
CA ILE A 399 -13.22 -7.72 4.48
C ILE A 399 -12.58 -8.11 3.15
N LEU A 400 -11.62 -9.05 3.16
CA LEU A 400 -10.98 -9.53 1.93
C LEU A 400 -11.98 -10.18 0.98
N SER A 401 -12.91 -10.99 1.50
CA SER A 401 -13.95 -11.64 0.71
C SER A 401 -14.83 -10.62 0.00
N HIS A 402 -15.26 -9.56 0.69
CA HIS A 402 -16.02 -8.46 0.10
C HIS A 402 -15.21 -7.69 -0.94
N VAL A 403 -13.97 -7.35 -0.64
CA VAL A 403 -13.14 -6.49 -1.52
C VAL A 403 -12.69 -7.22 -2.78
N LEU A 404 -12.32 -8.49 -2.66
CA LEU A 404 -11.73 -9.26 -3.75
C LEU A 404 -12.76 -10.11 -4.51
N ASP A 405 -14.02 -10.10 -4.06
CA ASP A 405 -15.09 -11.00 -4.51
C ASP A 405 -14.65 -12.48 -4.50
N LYS A 406 -14.11 -12.89 -3.35
CA LYS A 406 -13.56 -14.24 -3.15
C LYS A 406 -14.31 -14.98 -2.06
N ASP A 407 -14.34 -16.30 -2.19
CA ASP A 407 -14.94 -17.17 -1.20
C ASP A 407 -14.28 -17.04 0.19
N MET A 408 -15.12 -17.10 1.22
CA MET A 408 -14.71 -16.89 2.62
C MET A 408 -13.66 -17.91 3.08
N ASP A 409 -13.72 -19.17 2.63
CA ASP A 409 -12.75 -20.19 3.03
C ASP A 409 -11.37 -19.87 2.44
N MET A 410 -11.34 -19.32 1.21
CA MET A 410 -10.09 -18.87 0.61
C MET A 410 -9.48 -17.69 1.37
N CYS A 411 -10.27 -16.66 1.66
CA CYS A 411 -9.81 -15.51 2.43
C CYS A 411 -9.36 -15.89 3.85
N THR A 412 -10.06 -16.83 4.49
CA THR A 412 -9.68 -17.39 5.79
C THR A 412 -8.33 -18.09 5.72
N ARG A 413 -8.07 -18.87 4.66
CA ARG A 413 -6.75 -19.48 4.45
C ARG A 413 -5.65 -18.45 4.24
N TRP A 414 -5.92 -17.35 3.55
CA TRP A 414 -4.93 -16.28 3.38
C TRP A 414 -4.61 -15.56 4.68
N VAL A 415 -5.62 -15.20 5.47
CA VAL A 415 -5.44 -14.51 6.77
C VAL A 415 -4.71 -15.38 7.79
N ASN A 416 -4.93 -16.70 7.76
CA ASN A 416 -4.30 -17.64 8.69
C ASN A 416 -3.02 -18.29 8.14
N GLY A 417 -2.74 -18.12 6.85
CA GLY A 417 -1.68 -18.83 6.14
C GLY A 417 -0.29 -18.20 6.31
N TYR A 418 0.75 -19.01 6.06
CA TYR A 418 2.16 -18.59 6.11
C TYR A 418 2.71 -18.11 4.75
N GLY A 419 1.84 -17.75 3.81
CA GLY A 419 2.22 -17.45 2.42
C GLY A 419 2.91 -16.10 2.19
N GLY A 420 3.09 -15.28 3.23
CA GLY A 420 3.70 -13.94 3.12
C GLY A 420 2.82 -12.88 2.44
N TYR A 421 1.67 -13.26 1.88
CA TYR A 421 0.71 -12.34 1.26
C TYR A 421 0.02 -11.43 2.26
N TYR A 422 -0.26 -11.95 3.46
CA TYR A 422 -1.00 -11.26 4.51
C TYR A 422 -0.06 -10.86 5.65
N GLN A 423 -0.14 -9.60 6.06
CA GLN A 423 0.55 -9.07 7.22
C GLN A 423 -0.45 -8.36 8.13
N ARG A 424 -0.49 -8.76 9.41
CA ARG A 424 -1.30 -8.10 10.43
C ARG A 424 -0.55 -6.91 11.03
N ASP A 425 -1.20 -5.75 11.08
CA ASP A 425 -0.66 -4.50 11.65
C ASP A 425 -1.39 -4.18 12.97
N GLU A 426 -0.89 -4.72 14.09
CA GLU A 426 -1.52 -4.57 15.42
C GLU A 426 -1.60 -3.10 15.88
N LEU A 427 -2.78 -2.68 16.33
CA LEU A 427 -3.02 -1.34 16.85
C LEU A 427 -2.74 -1.31 18.35
N ALA A 428 -1.87 -0.39 18.79
CA ALA A 428 -1.47 -0.25 20.20
C ALA A 428 -1.06 -1.58 20.88
N GLN A 429 -0.54 -2.56 20.13
CA GLN A 429 -0.22 -3.92 20.59
C GLN A 429 -1.44 -4.75 21.07
N LEU A 430 -2.65 -4.33 20.70
CA LEU A 430 -3.90 -5.00 21.02
C LEU A 430 -4.20 -6.05 19.95
N LYS A 431 -3.91 -7.32 20.23
CA LYS A 431 -4.00 -8.41 19.23
C LYS A 431 -5.39 -8.61 18.60
N ALA A 432 -6.45 -8.17 19.25
CA ALA A 432 -7.82 -8.24 18.71
C ALA A 432 -8.12 -7.09 17.75
N LEU A 433 -7.30 -6.03 17.77
CA LEU A 433 -7.47 -4.82 16.98
C LEU A 433 -6.26 -4.66 16.06
N ALA A 434 -6.46 -4.82 14.77
CA ALA A 434 -5.35 -4.67 13.83
C ALA A 434 -5.86 -4.19 12.49
N GLY A 435 -5.06 -3.35 11.85
CA GLY A 435 -5.12 -3.26 10.41
C GLY A 435 -4.50 -4.50 9.76
N PHE A 436 -4.43 -4.49 8.43
CA PHE A 436 -3.66 -5.46 7.70
C PHE A 436 -3.15 -4.90 6.38
N ARG A 437 -2.20 -5.63 5.79
CA ARG A 437 -1.74 -5.49 4.41
C ARG A 437 -1.90 -6.83 3.74
N PHE A 438 -2.38 -6.80 2.51
CA PHE A 438 -2.58 -7.99 1.72
C PHE A 438 -2.11 -7.74 0.29
N THR A 439 -1.11 -8.50 -0.16
CA THR A 439 -0.72 -8.56 -1.57
C THR A 439 -1.53 -9.68 -2.22
N ASN A 440 -2.38 -9.33 -3.19
CA ASN A 440 -3.21 -10.32 -3.87
C ASN A 440 -2.32 -11.23 -4.73
N PRO A 441 -2.32 -12.57 -4.51
CA PRO A 441 -1.57 -13.48 -5.35
C PRO A 441 -2.15 -13.61 -6.77
N ASN A 442 -3.43 -13.26 -6.97
CA ASN A 442 -4.16 -13.41 -8.23
C ASN A 442 -4.79 -12.07 -8.67
N PRO A 443 -4.00 -11.03 -8.96
CA PRO A 443 -4.52 -9.73 -9.38
C PRO A 443 -5.25 -9.78 -10.72
N GLU A 444 -4.99 -10.77 -11.58
CA GLU A 444 -5.64 -10.96 -12.88
C GLU A 444 -7.16 -11.22 -12.79
N ASP A 445 -7.65 -11.67 -11.64
CA ASP A 445 -9.06 -12.01 -11.47
C ASP A 445 -9.97 -10.78 -11.31
N ASN A 446 -9.45 -9.69 -10.74
CA ASN A 446 -10.26 -8.52 -10.35
C ASN A 446 -9.49 -7.17 -10.44
N GLY A 447 -8.26 -7.19 -10.96
CA GLY A 447 -7.36 -6.03 -11.03
C GLY A 447 -6.81 -5.55 -9.70
N ILE A 448 -7.19 -6.12 -8.56
CA ILE A 448 -6.73 -5.65 -7.24
C ILE A 448 -5.39 -6.28 -6.93
N CYS A 449 -4.34 -5.47 -6.84
CA CYS A 449 -2.97 -5.91 -6.55
C CYS A 449 -2.67 -5.92 -5.05
N TYR A 450 -3.26 -4.99 -4.31
CA TYR A 450 -2.92 -4.76 -2.92
C TYR A 450 -4.11 -4.19 -2.15
N VAL A 451 -4.29 -4.63 -0.91
CA VAL A 451 -5.31 -4.13 0.02
C VAL A 451 -4.64 -3.74 1.34
N GLN A 452 -5.00 -2.59 1.88
CA GLN A 452 -4.53 -2.15 3.17
C GLN A 452 -5.67 -1.61 4.03
N LEU A 453 -5.77 -2.11 5.26
CA LEU A 453 -6.68 -1.60 6.28
C LEU A 453 -5.85 -0.97 7.40
N TYR A 454 -6.14 0.28 7.77
CA TYR A 454 -5.41 0.97 8.85
C TYR A 454 -6.24 2.08 9.49
N THR A 455 -5.81 2.56 10.66
CA THR A 455 -6.43 3.70 11.35
C THR A 455 -5.71 5.02 11.06
N SER A 456 -6.42 6.14 11.22
CA SER A 456 -5.85 7.49 11.10
C SER A 456 -5.14 8.00 12.36
N ASP A 457 -5.08 7.21 13.43
CA ASP A 457 -4.39 7.55 14.70
C ASP A 457 -2.93 7.95 14.49
N LYS A 458 -2.28 7.38 13.48
CA LYS A 458 -0.89 7.70 13.12
C LYS A 458 -0.67 9.18 12.79
N SER A 459 -1.72 9.92 12.40
CA SER A 459 -1.64 11.35 12.04
C SER A 459 -1.09 12.22 13.17
N VAL A 460 -1.35 11.88 14.44
CA VAL A 460 -0.88 12.62 15.63
C VAL A 460 0.66 12.67 15.72
N ILE A 461 1.34 11.70 15.13
CA ILE A 461 2.80 11.50 15.26
C ILE A 461 3.51 11.44 13.91
N TYR A 462 2.79 11.69 12.81
CA TYR A 462 3.33 11.66 11.46
C TYR A 462 3.75 13.07 11.05
N ASN A 463 5.02 13.20 10.66
CA ASN A 463 5.51 14.37 9.95
C ASN A 463 6.07 13.90 8.62
N LEU A 464 5.36 14.18 7.53
CA LEU A 464 5.73 13.75 6.17
C LEU A 464 7.04 14.39 5.68
N ASN A 465 7.50 15.47 6.32
CA ASN A 465 8.76 16.13 5.99
C ASN A 465 9.98 15.51 6.69
N LEU A 466 9.77 14.57 7.61
CA LEU A 466 10.86 13.91 8.33
C LEU A 466 10.98 12.45 7.85
N PRO A 467 12.22 11.91 7.77
CA PRO A 467 12.44 10.52 7.34
C PRO A 467 11.87 9.49 8.32
N ASN A 468 11.55 9.91 9.54
CA ASN A 468 11.06 9.05 10.61
C ASN A 468 9.87 9.71 11.32
N HIS A 469 8.90 8.89 11.73
CA HIS A 469 7.78 9.33 12.56
C HIS A 469 8.26 9.74 13.96
N ALA A 470 7.54 10.67 14.60
CA ALA A 470 7.91 11.23 15.90
C ALA A 470 8.00 10.17 17.01
N LYS A 471 7.31 9.03 16.88
CA LYS A 471 7.40 7.92 17.84
C LYS A 471 8.73 7.16 17.82
N ARG A 472 9.53 7.29 16.75
CA ARG A 472 10.74 6.46 16.56
C ARG A 472 11.86 6.95 17.48
N ILE A 473 12.36 6.04 18.32
CA ILE A 473 13.57 6.19 19.13
C ILE A 473 14.36 4.87 19.09
N THR A 474 15.69 4.93 19.15
CA THR A 474 16.52 3.73 19.17
C THR A 474 16.80 3.27 20.60
N THR A 475 17.03 1.97 20.79
CA THR A 475 17.44 1.42 22.10
C THR A 475 18.70 2.09 22.61
N TRP A 476 19.65 2.41 21.73
CA TRP A 476 20.88 3.11 22.10
C TRP A 476 20.59 4.51 22.68
N GLN A 477 19.67 5.28 22.06
CA GLN A 477 19.27 6.60 22.59
C GLN A 477 18.62 6.50 23.97
N ILE A 478 17.86 5.43 24.22
CA ILE A 478 17.23 5.17 25.52
C ILE A 478 18.29 4.82 26.57
N LEU A 479 19.23 3.93 26.22
CA LEU A 479 20.26 3.42 27.13
C LEU A 479 21.35 4.45 27.42
N GLU A 480 21.70 5.31 26.45
CA GLU A 480 22.70 6.36 26.61
C GLU A 480 22.28 7.38 27.68
N ASN A 481 21.01 7.81 27.65
CA ASN A 481 20.48 8.74 28.64
C ASN A 481 18.97 8.58 28.81
N TRP A 482 18.57 7.73 29.77
CA TRP A 482 17.17 7.47 30.08
C TRP A 482 16.39 8.74 30.44
N ASP A 483 16.95 9.62 31.28
CA ASP A 483 16.23 10.83 31.71
C ASP A 483 15.96 11.76 30.54
N LYS A 484 16.93 11.92 29.63
CA LYS A 484 16.77 12.69 28.39
C LYS A 484 15.74 12.05 27.46
N ALA A 485 15.81 10.74 27.24
CA ALA A 485 14.82 10.02 26.43
C ALA A 485 13.41 10.12 27.04
N ARG A 486 13.28 9.97 28.35
CA ARG A 486 12.03 10.14 29.07
C ARG A 486 11.45 11.54 28.89
N MET A 487 12.25 12.58 29.14
CA MET A 487 11.77 13.97 29.14
C MET A 487 11.55 14.53 27.73
N ASN A 488 12.37 14.15 26.76
CA ASN A 488 12.33 14.76 25.42
C ASN A 488 11.63 13.90 24.38
N HIS A 489 11.34 12.62 24.67
CA HIS A 489 10.66 11.71 23.75
C HIS A 489 9.39 11.14 24.34
N PHE A 490 9.49 10.35 25.43
CA PHE A 490 8.33 9.62 25.95
C PHE A 490 7.28 10.54 26.58
N GLN A 491 7.66 11.55 27.38
CA GLN A 491 6.70 12.49 27.97
C GLN A 491 5.96 13.34 26.92
N PRO A 492 6.63 13.95 25.93
CA PRO A 492 5.95 14.64 24.84
C PRO A 492 5.03 13.72 24.03
N LEU A 493 5.44 12.47 23.77
CA LEU A 493 4.61 11.50 23.06
C LEU A 493 3.34 11.14 23.87
N ILE A 494 3.49 10.90 25.17
CA ILE A 494 2.35 10.66 26.07
C ILE A 494 1.42 11.89 26.12
N ALA A 495 1.98 13.10 26.18
CA ALA A 495 1.21 14.33 26.18
C ALA A 495 0.42 14.48 24.87
N ALA A 496 1.05 14.23 23.72
CA ALA A 496 0.40 14.28 22.41
C ALA A 496 -0.79 13.31 22.32
N PHE A 497 -0.66 12.08 22.81
CA PHE A 497 -1.79 11.14 22.84
C PHE A 497 -2.90 11.57 23.81
N ARG A 498 -2.55 12.10 24.99
CA ARG A 498 -3.56 12.65 25.91
C ARG A 498 -4.32 13.82 25.31
N GLU A 499 -3.64 14.72 24.63
CA GLU A 499 -4.28 15.84 23.95
C GLU A 499 -5.16 15.35 22.79
N ALA A 500 -4.72 14.31 22.08
CA ALA A 500 -5.50 13.67 21.02
C ALA A 500 -6.84 13.11 21.51
N SER A 501 -6.90 12.61 22.76
CA SER A 501 -8.13 12.08 23.35
C SER A 501 -9.32 13.04 23.37
N GLY A 502 -9.07 14.36 23.34
CA GLY A 502 -10.11 15.39 23.32
C GLY A 502 -10.22 16.16 22.01
N ALA A 503 -9.30 15.96 21.07
CA ALA A 503 -9.15 16.83 19.89
C ALA A 503 -9.14 16.08 18.55
N HIS A 504 -8.88 14.77 18.56
CA HIS A 504 -8.71 14.00 17.33
C HIS A 504 -9.79 12.93 17.17
N GLU A 505 -10.52 13.05 16.07
CA GLU A 505 -11.35 11.97 15.55
C GLU A 505 -10.47 10.94 14.86
N MET A 506 -10.87 9.68 14.95
CA MET A 506 -10.21 8.58 14.26
C MET A 506 -11.14 8.01 13.19
N SER A 507 -10.54 7.57 12.10
CA SER A 507 -11.20 6.84 11.03
C SER A 507 -10.47 5.53 10.79
N VAL A 508 -11.20 4.55 10.28
CA VAL A 508 -10.61 3.36 9.66
C VAL A 508 -10.58 3.60 8.17
N ARG A 509 -9.46 3.31 7.52
CA ARG A 509 -9.30 3.43 6.09
C ARG A 509 -8.99 2.06 5.49
N LEU A 510 -9.82 1.66 4.55
CA LEU A 510 -9.58 0.55 3.63
C LEU A 510 -9.08 1.15 2.32
N GLU A 511 -7.95 0.71 1.83
CA GLU A 511 -7.30 1.21 0.62
C GLU A 511 -7.03 0.02 -0.30
N VAL A 512 -7.37 0.17 -1.58
CA VAL A 512 -7.15 -0.86 -2.59
C VAL A 512 -6.33 -0.26 -3.72
N ARG A 513 -5.28 -0.97 -4.13
CA ARG A 513 -4.59 -0.70 -5.40
C ARG A 513 -5.24 -1.55 -6.47
N VAL A 514 -5.86 -0.89 -7.44
CA VAL A 514 -6.60 -1.53 -8.51
C VAL A 514 -6.08 -1.07 -9.87
N GLU A 515 -6.03 -1.99 -10.83
CA GLU A 515 -5.75 -1.70 -12.24
C GLU A 515 -6.83 -0.76 -12.82
N PHE A 516 -6.42 0.19 -13.67
CA PHE A 516 -7.28 1.28 -14.11
C PHE A 516 -8.55 0.79 -14.79
N SER A 517 -8.51 -0.28 -15.59
CA SER A 517 -9.73 -0.78 -16.25
C SER A 517 -10.74 -1.37 -15.25
N GLN A 518 -10.31 -1.71 -14.03
CA GLN A 518 -11.12 -2.38 -13.00
C GLN A 518 -11.67 -1.44 -11.92
N TYR A 519 -11.34 -0.14 -11.94
CA TYR A 519 -11.91 0.82 -10.97
C TYR A 519 -13.45 0.89 -10.98
N PRO A 520 -14.17 0.66 -12.11
CA PRO A 520 -15.63 0.71 -12.13
C PRO A 520 -16.33 -0.33 -11.24
N PHE A 521 -15.64 -1.44 -10.94
CA PHE A 521 -16.21 -2.60 -10.25
C PHE A 521 -15.81 -2.71 -8.78
N THR A 522 -14.87 -1.89 -8.32
CA THR A 522 -14.12 -2.15 -7.08
C THR A 522 -14.40 -1.12 -6.01
N GLN A 523 -14.18 -1.51 -4.75
CA GLN A 523 -14.34 -0.67 -3.56
C GLN A 523 -15.67 0.11 -3.53
N LEU A 524 -16.76 -0.64 -3.64
CA LEU A 524 -18.12 -0.13 -3.51
C LEU A 524 -18.40 0.30 -2.06
N ARG A 525 -19.52 0.98 -1.85
CA ARG A 525 -20.05 1.30 -0.53
C ARG A 525 -20.32 0.00 0.22
N VAL A 526 -19.82 -0.08 1.45
CA VAL A 526 -20.06 -1.23 2.31
C VAL A 526 -21.40 -1.03 3.01
N PRO A 527 -22.33 -2.01 3.01
CA PRO A 527 -23.56 -1.90 3.78
C PRO A 527 -23.26 -1.66 5.26
N ASP A 528 -24.06 -0.81 5.92
CA ASP A 528 -23.79 -0.41 7.31
C ASP A 528 -23.70 -1.61 8.27
N GLU A 529 -24.55 -2.62 8.11
CA GLU A 529 -24.50 -3.86 8.89
C GLU A 529 -23.15 -4.58 8.76
N GLN A 530 -22.64 -4.67 7.52
CA GLN A 530 -21.36 -5.30 7.25
C GLN A 530 -20.20 -4.45 7.80
N ALA A 531 -20.23 -3.13 7.59
CA ALA A 531 -19.22 -2.21 8.09
C ALA A 531 -19.13 -2.22 9.63
N ARG A 532 -20.28 -2.31 10.32
CA ARG A 532 -20.31 -2.47 11.79
C ARG A 532 -19.65 -3.76 12.26
N ASN A 533 -19.84 -4.85 11.54
CA ASN A 533 -19.22 -6.14 11.87
C ASN A 533 -17.71 -6.16 11.63
N TRP A 534 -17.18 -5.25 10.81
CA TRP A 534 -15.75 -5.13 10.55
C TRP A 534 -14.96 -4.44 11.66
N MET A 535 -15.65 -3.75 12.57
CA MET A 535 -15.01 -2.85 13.52
C MET A 535 -15.64 -2.93 14.91
N TYR A 536 -14.83 -2.60 15.89
CA TYR A 536 -15.25 -2.17 17.20
C TYR A 536 -15.28 -0.65 17.27
N TRP A 537 -15.86 -0.08 18.32
CA TRP A 537 -15.71 1.33 18.65
C TRP A 537 -15.11 1.48 20.05
N ALA A 538 -14.42 2.57 20.31
CA ALA A 538 -14.01 2.96 21.66
C ALA A 538 -14.28 4.44 21.90
N ASP A 539 -14.48 4.81 23.17
CA ASP A 539 -14.39 6.21 23.59
C ASP A 539 -12.96 6.70 23.36
N PRO A 540 -12.75 7.88 22.75
CA PRO A 540 -11.42 8.44 22.55
C PRO A 540 -10.57 8.49 23.84
N LYS A 541 -11.18 8.74 25.01
CA LYS A 541 -10.45 8.79 26.30
C LYS A 541 -9.92 7.45 26.78
N ASP A 542 -10.48 6.35 26.27
CA ASP A 542 -10.05 5.01 26.62
C ASP A 542 -9.09 4.42 25.58
N TYR A 543 -9.20 4.82 24.30
CA TYR A 543 -8.27 4.39 23.26
C TYR A 543 -6.90 5.07 23.37
N TRP A 544 -6.88 6.40 23.53
CA TRP A 544 -5.67 7.23 23.62
C TRP A 544 -5.04 7.19 25.02
#